data_AF-A0AA36JE80-F1
#
_entry.id   AF-A0AA36JE80-F1
#
_cell.length_a   1.000
_cell.length_b   1.000
_cell.length_c   1.000
_cell.angle_alpha   90.00
_cell.angle_beta   90.00
_cell.angle_gamma   90.00
#
_symmetry.space_group_name_H-M   'P 1'
#
loop_
_entity.id
_entity.type
_entity.pdbx_description
1 polymer ?
#
loop_
_entity_poly.entity_id
_entity_poly.type
_entity_poly.pdbx_seq_one_letter_code
_entity_poly.pdbx_strand_id
1 'polypeptide(L)'
;MARRNRGAGAAALACGTGLAFLSAPSLSTPAAPHRSHAKAEAGSSGAGPAALLLGAVAGVSARPKLLPRSQARGVDVKEPEVQANVDVAVAEVAEVANGEAVLSSWQETAFRRMWTRADSFHVHAISGTVHTIIGLAYLLDVLLVDIVRLAGGQMSPHLPFELVLASMGFGAVNAITGLQPSLLPQPTKTIAQLLGFGEDGNLSSGGFVNTAGFYFFLTYQSLRVLPEYPTWLQPFDPLLSATAFISIFHAMFLINSWVQRGKLDQALAIGMSAPLMLNVPVSLHLIFQGQSWVEGLSRAYPGWPEVFFSSNYALAWAGSMVTLILSVYERKVCTLEQRNWLVVLLGFLNFLFIGLQAKLLVPQWFQGDWMVMLTLNPPS
;
A
#
# COMPACT_ATOMS: atom_id res chain seq x y z
N MET A 1 -36.72 -25.40 36.03
CA MET A 1 -37.16 -24.61 37.21
C MET A 1 -35.91 -24.42 38.06
N ALA A 2 -35.26 -23.26 38.15
CA ALA A 2 -35.75 -22.03 38.75
C ALA A 2 -35.18 -20.76 38.06
N ARG A 3 -36.00 -19.71 38.06
CA ARG A 3 -35.73 -18.33 37.62
C ARG A 3 -35.18 -17.49 38.77
N ARG A 4 -34.33 -16.51 38.42
CA ARG A 4 -34.28 -15.08 38.84
C ARG A 4 -32.81 -14.59 38.83
N ASN A 5 -32.46 -13.34 38.61
CA ASN A 5 -32.99 -12.18 37.88
C ASN A 5 -31.93 -11.07 38.07
N ARG A 6 -31.69 -10.26 37.02
CA ARG A 6 -31.23 -8.86 37.01
C ARG A 6 -29.90 -8.45 37.68
N GLY A 7 -29.09 -7.77 36.87
CA GLY A 7 -28.12 -6.77 37.32
C GLY A 7 -27.70 -5.92 36.13
N ALA A 8 -28.43 -4.81 35.89
CA ALA A 8 -28.03 -3.75 34.99
C ALA A 8 -26.89 -2.95 35.64
N GLY A 9 -25.81 -2.73 34.91
CA GLY A 9 -24.71 -1.86 35.32
C GLY A 9 -24.33 -0.98 34.15
N ALA A 10 -24.87 0.24 34.14
CA ALA A 10 -24.40 1.33 33.29
C ALA A 10 -23.00 1.73 33.75
N ALA A 11 -22.03 1.74 32.82
CA ALA A 11 -20.75 2.37 33.03
C ALA A 11 -20.60 3.47 31.98
N ALA A 12 -20.81 4.71 32.44
CA ALA A 12 -20.33 5.90 31.78
C ALA A 12 -18.80 5.82 31.69
N LEU A 13 -18.22 6.12 30.53
CA LEU A 13 -16.82 6.51 30.47
C LEU A 13 -16.70 7.85 29.73
N ALA A 14 -16.12 8.77 30.48
CA ALA A 14 -15.83 10.15 30.17
C ALA A 14 -15.11 10.36 28.84
N CYS A 15 -15.65 11.30 28.06
CA CYS A 15 -14.84 12.15 27.20
C CYS A 15 -13.87 12.96 28.06
N GLY A 16 -12.61 13.02 27.67
CA GLY A 16 -11.68 13.99 28.23
C GLY A 16 -10.23 13.64 28.04
N THR A 17 -9.63 14.17 26.98
CA THR A 17 -8.30 14.79 27.04
C THR A 17 -8.13 15.70 25.82
N GLY A 18 -8.28 17.00 26.08
CA GLY A 18 -7.82 18.04 25.17
C GLY A 18 -6.29 18.18 25.27
N LEU A 19 -5.65 18.39 24.13
CA LEU A 19 -4.28 18.89 24.06
C LEU A 19 -4.35 20.32 23.55
N ALA A 20 -4.29 21.24 24.52
CA ALA A 20 -4.02 22.65 24.26
C ALA A 20 -2.51 22.82 24.06
N PHE A 21 -2.10 23.19 22.84
CA PHE A 21 -0.75 23.69 22.58
C PHE A 21 -0.68 25.16 22.94
N LEU A 22 0.09 25.49 23.98
CA LEU A 22 0.49 26.86 24.29
C LEU A 22 1.83 27.14 23.63
N SER A 23 1.82 28.13 22.74
CA SER A 23 2.98 28.78 22.15
C SER A 23 3.80 29.50 23.22
N ALA A 24 5.13 29.47 23.11
CA ALA A 24 6.02 30.44 23.73
C ALA A 24 7.22 30.73 22.81
N PRO A 25 7.78 31.95 22.86
CA PRO A 25 8.37 32.59 21.70
C PRO A 25 9.88 32.38 21.54
N SER A 26 10.31 32.57 20.29
CA SER A 26 11.68 32.70 19.82
C SER A 26 12.51 33.73 20.58
N LEU A 27 13.75 33.36 20.92
CA LEU A 27 14.82 34.31 21.20
C LEU A 27 16.01 34.02 20.29
N SER A 28 16.57 35.11 19.80
CA SER A 28 17.45 35.24 18.65
C SER A 28 18.93 35.36 19.01
N THR A 29 19.79 34.91 18.06
CA THR A 29 21.10 35.49 17.63
C THR A 29 22.34 35.40 18.56
N PRO A 30 23.59 35.61 18.04
CA PRO A 30 24.22 35.16 16.77
C PRO A 30 25.72 34.74 16.92
N ALA A 31 26.38 34.51 15.76
CA ALA A 31 27.84 34.55 15.46
C ALA A 31 28.68 33.28 15.70
N ALA A 32 29.78 32.98 14.98
CA ALA A 32 30.33 33.24 13.64
C ALA A 32 31.54 32.25 13.49
N PRO A 33 32.41 32.28 12.45
CA PRO A 33 32.88 31.08 11.75
C PRO A 33 34.31 30.63 12.13
N HIS A 34 34.67 29.39 11.78
CA HIS A 34 36.08 29.02 11.64
C HIS A 34 36.33 28.08 10.46
N ARG A 35 37.16 28.58 9.53
CA ARG A 35 37.90 27.82 8.51
C ARG A 35 39.05 27.05 9.17
N SER A 36 39.39 25.86 8.65
CA SER A 36 40.74 25.60 8.14
C SER A 36 40.80 24.32 7.27
N HIS A 37 41.73 24.39 6.33
CA HIS A 37 42.16 23.39 5.36
C HIS A 37 42.69 22.09 6.00
N ALA A 38 42.62 20.96 5.28
CA ALA A 38 43.81 20.33 4.68
C ALA A 38 43.55 18.95 4.03
N LYS A 39 44.10 18.82 2.82
CA LYS A 39 44.84 17.71 2.19
C LYS A 39 44.28 16.28 2.09
N ALA A 40 44.31 15.85 0.84
CA ALA A 40 44.22 14.50 0.29
C ALA A 40 45.21 13.50 0.89
N GLU A 41 44.78 12.24 1.00
CA GLU A 41 45.62 11.07 0.73
C GLU A 41 44.84 10.03 -0.08
N ALA A 42 45.50 9.58 -1.15
CA ALA A 42 45.08 8.51 -2.02
C ALA A 42 45.41 7.16 -1.37
N GLY A 43 44.46 6.24 -1.36
CA GLY A 43 44.65 4.87 -0.90
C GLY A 43 43.92 3.90 -1.82
N SER A 44 44.61 3.41 -2.84
CA SER A 44 44.14 2.36 -3.72
C SER A 44 44.25 0.99 -3.05
N SER A 45 43.12 0.30 -2.91
CA SER A 45 43.00 -1.18 -2.86
C SER A 45 41.50 -1.44 -3.09
N GLY A 46 41.03 -2.25 -4.02
CA GLY A 46 41.50 -3.56 -4.45
C GLY A 46 40.40 -4.55 -4.09
N ALA A 47 39.53 -4.90 -5.05
CA ALA A 47 38.75 -6.15 -5.14
C ALA A 47 37.56 -5.98 -6.12
N GLY A 48 37.58 -6.72 -7.24
CA GLY A 48 36.33 -7.26 -7.81
C GLY A 48 35.96 -8.56 -7.08
N PRO A 49 34.97 -9.36 -7.53
CA PRO A 49 34.03 -9.17 -8.65
C PRO A 49 32.55 -9.38 -8.22
N ALA A 50 31.60 -8.86 -9.00
CA ALA A 50 30.19 -9.26 -8.91
C ALA A 50 29.61 -9.39 -10.32
N ALA A 51 29.91 -10.52 -10.97
CA ALA A 51 29.20 -10.95 -12.17
C ALA A 51 27.89 -11.62 -11.74
N LEU A 52 26.78 -10.90 -11.94
CA LEU A 52 25.42 -11.40 -11.69
C LEU A 52 24.94 -12.18 -12.92
N LEU A 53 24.66 -13.47 -12.70
CA LEU A 53 24.08 -14.42 -13.65
C LEU A 53 22.67 -13.98 -14.06
N LEU A 54 22.48 -13.68 -15.36
CA LEU A 54 21.18 -13.65 -16.02
C LEU A 54 20.85 -15.05 -16.55
N GLY A 55 20.08 -15.81 -15.77
CA GLY A 55 19.49 -17.07 -16.21
C GLY A 55 18.18 -16.83 -16.97
N ALA A 56 18.23 -16.92 -18.29
CA ALA A 56 17.04 -16.97 -19.15
C ALA A 56 16.39 -18.36 -19.02
N VAL A 57 15.12 -18.40 -18.60
CA VAL A 57 14.29 -19.61 -18.67
C VAL A 57 13.36 -19.49 -19.88
N ALA A 58 13.70 -20.23 -20.93
CA ALA A 58 12.81 -20.51 -22.05
C ALA A 58 11.87 -21.66 -21.65
N GLY A 59 10.55 -21.45 -21.76
CA GLY A 59 9.52 -22.41 -21.37
C GLY A 59 8.30 -22.38 -22.28
N VAL A 60 8.37 -23.17 -23.35
CA VAL A 60 7.31 -23.95 -24.03
C VAL A 60 5.85 -23.52 -23.82
N SER A 61 5.25 -23.00 -24.90
CA SER A 61 3.81 -22.74 -25.04
C SER A 61 3.03 -24.03 -25.32
N ALA A 62 2.08 -24.37 -24.44
CA ALA A 62 1.10 -25.44 -24.66
C ALA A 62 -0.21 -24.87 -25.26
N ARG A 63 -0.61 -25.41 -26.42
CA ARG A 63 -1.87 -25.12 -27.12
C ARG A 63 -3.10 -25.60 -26.32
N PRO A 64 -4.19 -24.82 -26.23
CA PRO A 64 -5.49 -25.36 -25.85
C PRO A 64 -6.22 -26.03 -27.02
N LYS A 65 -6.87 -27.15 -26.69
CA LYS A 65 -7.63 -28.06 -27.55
C LYS A 65 -9.06 -27.52 -27.73
N LEU A 66 -9.53 -27.46 -28.98
CA LEU A 66 -10.90 -27.13 -29.36
C LEU A 66 -11.93 -28.15 -28.82
N LEU A 67 -13.13 -27.68 -28.47
CA LEU A 67 -14.34 -28.50 -28.38
C LEU A 67 -15.34 -28.12 -29.48
N PRO A 68 -16.10 -29.09 -30.01
CA PRO A 68 -16.97 -28.89 -31.17
C PRO A 68 -18.33 -28.30 -30.78
N ARG A 69 -18.80 -27.35 -31.59
CA ARG A 69 -20.14 -26.75 -31.52
C ARG A 69 -21.08 -27.60 -32.38
N SER A 70 -22.06 -28.26 -31.76
CA SER A 70 -23.12 -28.98 -32.48
C SER A 70 -24.18 -28.02 -33.01
N GLN A 71 -24.60 -28.29 -34.24
CA GLN A 71 -25.69 -27.64 -34.96
C GLN A 71 -27.05 -28.05 -34.41
N ALA A 72 -28.02 -27.12 -34.41
CA ALA A 72 -29.42 -27.44 -34.64
C ALA A 72 -30.05 -26.35 -35.50
N ARG A 73 -30.66 -26.80 -36.60
CA ARG A 73 -31.30 -26.05 -37.68
C ARG A 73 -32.79 -25.93 -37.38
N GLY A 74 -33.41 -24.81 -37.73
CA GLY A 74 -34.87 -24.66 -37.74
C GLY A 74 -35.29 -23.31 -38.31
N VAL A 75 -35.62 -23.31 -39.60
CA VAL A 75 -36.25 -22.25 -40.41
C VAL A 75 -37.74 -22.65 -40.43
N ASP A 76 -38.77 -21.80 -40.29
CA ASP A 76 -39.11 -20.60 -41.07
C ASP A 76 -40.38 -19.90 -40.48
N VAL A 77 -40.75 -18.77 -41.11
CA VAL A 77 -42.08 -18.09 -41.21
C VAL A 77 -42.21 -16.68 -40.55
N LYS A 78 -42.21 -15.67 -41.43
CA LYS A 78 -42.66 -14.25 -41.33
C LYS A 78 -44.18 -14.18 -41.04
N GLU A 79 -44.83 -13.20 -40.40
CA GLU A 79 -44.77 -11.73 -40.15
C GLU A 79 -45.83 -11.45 -39.01
N PRO A 80 -46.00 -10.26 -38.37
CA PRO A 80 -45.69 -8.91 -38.85
C PRO A 80 -44.97 -7.96 -37.86
N GLU A 81 -44.34 -6.97 -38.47
CA GLU A 81 -43.36 -6.00 -37.99
C GLU A 81 -43.89 -4.89 -37.05
N VAL A 82 -45.04 -5.09 -36.38
CA VAL A 82 -45.64 -4.06 -35.49
C VAL A 82 -45.63 -4.50 -34.02
N GLN A 83 -45.61 -5.81 -33.74
CA GLN A 83 -45.47 -6.34 -32.37
C GLN A 83 -44.02 -6.23 -31.86
N ALA A 84 -43.05 -6.33 -32.77
CA ALA A 84 -41.63 -6.37 -32.45
C ALA A 84 -41.12 -5.09 -31.75
N ASN A 85 -41.65 -3.91 -32.07
CA ASN A 85 -41.23 -2.67 -31.41
C ASN A 85 -41.79 -2.51 -29.99
N VAL A 86 -42.94 -3.12 -29.68
CA VAL A 86 -43.49 -3.14 -28.31
C VAL A 86 -42.80 -4.22 -27.49
N ASP A 87 -42.56 -5.40 -28.07
CA ASP A 87 -41.87 -6.50 -27.39
C ASP A 87 -40.39 -6.20 -27.11
N VAL A 88 -39.71 -5.46 -28.00
CA VAL A 88 -38.34 -4.95 -27.75
C VAL A 88 -38.34 -3.91 -26.64
N ALA A 89 -39.27 -2.95 -26.63
CA ALA A 89 -39.35 -1.94 -25.57
C ALA A 89 -39.72 -2.56 -24.20
N VAL A 90 -40.60 -3.57 -24.18
CA VAL A 90 -40.97 -4.29 -22.94
C VAL A 90 -39.84 -5.21 -22.47
N ALA A 91 -39.11 -5.86 -23.39
CA ALA A 91 -37.92 -6.65 -23.05
C ALA A 91 -36.79 -5.76 -22.52
N GLU A 92 -36.56 -4.58 -23.11
CA GLU A 92 -35.52 -3.64 -22.69
C GLU A 92 -35.86 -3.02 -21.32
N VAL A 93 -37.13 -2.67 -21.07
CA VAL A 93 -37.58 -2.23 -19.74
C VAL A 93 -37.49 -3.35 -18.70
N ALA A 94 -37.79 -4.60 -19.09
CA ALA A 94 -37.66 -5.76 -18.21
C ALA A 94 -36.18 -6.15 -17.94
N GLU A 95 -35.28 -5.92 -18.90
CA GLU A 95 -33.84 -6.16 -18.76
C GLU A 95 -33.17 -5.08 -17.90
N VAL A 96 -33.58 -3.81 -18.04
CA VAL A 96 -33.16 -2.72 -17.14
C VAL A 96 -33.71 -2.92 -15.72
N ALA A 97 -34.98 -3.30 -15.58
CA ALA A 97 -35.58 -3.60 -14.27
C ALA A 97 -34.96 -4.85 -13.60
N ASN A 98 -34.66 -5.89 -14.37
CA ASN A 98 -33.89 -7.04 -13.87
C ASN A 98 -32.44 -6.66 -13.56
N GLY A 99 -31.82 -5.77 -14.32
CA GLY A 99 -30.49 -5.23 -14.05
C GLY A 99 -30.43 -4.47 -12.73
N GLU A 100 -31.40 -3.59 -12.47
CA GLU A 100 -31.54 -2.87 -11.19
C GLU A 100 -31.88 -3.82 -10.03
N ALA A 101 -32.75 -4.81 -10.23
CA ALA A 101 -33.08 -5.82 -9.22
C ALA A 101 -31.90 -6.75 -8.90
N VAL A 102 -31.09 -7.11 -9.90
CA VAL A 102 -29.87 -7.92 -9.75
C VAL A 102 -28.76 -7.08 -9.09
N LEU A 103 -28.58 -5.82 -9.47
CA LEU A 103 -27.63 -4.91 -8.83
C LEU A 103 -27.99 -4.65 -7.37
N SER A 104 -29.26 -4.35 -7.08
CA SER A 104 -29.73 -4.11 -5.71
C SER A 104 -29.67 -5.37 -4.85
N SER A 105 -30.03 -6.55 -5.38
CA SER A 105 -29.90 -7.82 -4.63
C SER A 105 -28.45 -8.25 -4.43
N TRP A 106 -27.56 -7.99 -5.40
CA TRP A 106 -26.13 -8.23 -5.27
C TRP A 106 -25.50 -7.28 -4.26
N GLN A 107 -25.84 -6.00 -4.29
CA GLN A 107 -25.43 -5.01 -3.30
C GLN A 107 -25.92 -5.41 -1.91
N GLU A 108 -27.20 -5.74 -1.74
CA GLU A 108 -27.75 -6.09 -0.44
C GLU A 108 -27.14 -7.39 0.12
N THR A 109 -26.90 -8.38 -0.75
CA THR A 109 -26.24 -9.63 -0.37
C THR A 109 -24.76 -9.43 -0.05
N ALA A 110 -24.05 -8.60 -0.83
CA ALA A 110 -22.65 -8.27 -0.60
C ALA A 110 -22.48 -7.45 0.69
N PHE A 111 -23.31 -6.42 0.91
CA PHE A 111 -23.32 -5.63 2.14
C PHE A 111 -23.65 -6.47 3.37
N ARG A 112 -24.64 -7.37 3.30
CA ARG A 112 -24.95 -8.30 4.40
C ARG A 112 -23.82 -9.29 4.68
N ARG A 113 -23.00 -9.65 3.68
CA ARG A 113 -21.78 -10.46 3.87
C ARG A 113 -20.59 -9.64 4.38
N MET A 114 -20.60 -8.32 4.20
CA MET A 114 -19.57 -7.42 4.72
C MET A 114 -19.75 -7.10 6.21
N TRP A 115 -20.96 -7.21 6.76
CA TRP A 115 -21.23 -6.85 8.17
C TRP A 115 -21.72 -8.07 8.97
N THR A 116 -20.89 -8.61 9.85
CA THR A 116 -21.25 -9.75 10.71
C THR A 116 -21.27 -9.35 12.19
N ARG A 117 -22.01 -10.08 13.04
CA ARG A 117 -22.01 -9.81 14.50
C ARG A 117 -20.65 -10.03 15.18
N ALA A 118 -19.70 -10.69 14.51
CA ALA A 118 -18.31 -10.72 14.94
C ALA A 118 -17.67 -9.33 14.85
N ASP A 119 -18.33 -8.32 14.29
CA ASP A 119 -17.74 -7.01 14.11
C ASP A 119 -17.69 -6.17 15.39
N SER A 120 -17.76 -6.64 16.65
CA SER A 120 -17.16 -5.81 17.76
C SER A 120 -15.68 -5.43 17.49
N PHE A 121 -15.10 -6.13 16.52
CA PHE A 121 -13.99 -5.89 15.60
C PHE A 121 -14.17 -4.71 14.58
N HIS A 122 -15.13 -3.80 14.81
CA HIS A 122 -15.45 -2.65 13.95
C HIS A 122 -14.28 -1.66 13.94
N VAL A 123 -13.45 -1.62 14.97
CA VAL A 123 -12.33 -0.68 15.03
C VAL A 123 -11.39 -0.91 13.85
N HIS A 124 -11.04 -2.16 13.52
CA HIS A 124 -10.21 -2.48 12.35
C HIS A 124 -10.88 -2.03 11.05
N ALA A 125 -12.13 -2.43 10.83
CA ALA A 125 -12.86 -2.12 9.60
C ALA A 125 -13.13 -0.62 9.43
N ILE A 126 -13.58 0.07 10.48
CA ILE A 126 -13.86 1.51 10.49
C ILE A 126 -12.56 2.29 10.27
N SER A 127 -11.52 2.03 11.06
CA SER A 127 -10.25 2.73 10.91
C SER A 127 -9.61 2.46 9.54
N GLY A 128 -9.74 1.24 9.01
CA GLY A 128 -9.34 0.89 7.65
C GLY A 128 -10.11 1.68 6.61
N THR A 129 -11.43 1.75 6.72
CA THR A 129 -12.29 2.49 5.80
C THR A 129 -11.95 3.97 5.80
N VAL A 130 -11.78 4.56 6.99
CA VAL A 130 -11.40 5.97 7.14
C VAL A 130 -10.02 6.23 6.52
N HIS A 131 -9.02 5.39 6.83
CA HIS A 131 -7.68 5.47 6.24
C HIS A 131 -7.73 5.35 4.71
N THR A 132 -8.49 4.38 4.18
CA THR A 132 -8.64 4.15 2.74
C THR A 132 -9.26 5.36 2.05
N ILE A 133 -10.35 5.90 2.57
CA ILE A 133 -11.06 7.05 1.96
C ILE A 133 -10.19 8.30 1.99
N ILE A 134 -9.58 8.64 3.13
CA ILE A 134 -8.72 9.82 3.23
C ILE A 134 -7.48 9.64 2.36
N GLY A 135 -6.86 8.46 2.37
CA GLY A 135 -5.69 8.18 1.56
C GLY A 135 -5.98 8.25 0.06
N LEU A 136 -7.14 7.75 -0.37
CA LEU A 136 -7.58 7.91 -1.76
C LEU A 136 -7.74 9.39 -2.11
N ALA A 137 -8.42 10.17 -1.26
CA ALA A 137 -8.60 11.60 -1.48
C ALA A 137 -7.24 12.33 -1.57
N TYR A 138 -6.30 12.01 -0.67
CA TYR A 138 -4.95 12.58 -0.66
C TYR A 138 -4.17 12.26 -1.93
N LEU A 139 -4.12 11.00 -2.34
CA LEU A 139 -3.39 10.60 -3.55
C LEU A 139 -4.01 11.20 -4.82
N LEU A 140 -5.33 11.34 -4.88
CA LEU A 140 -6.01 12.02 -5.98
C LEU A 140 -5.72 13.53 -6.00
N ASP A 141 -5.69 14.18 -4.83
CA ASP A 141 -5.36 15.61 -4.71
C ASP A 141 -3.92 15.87 -5.18
N VAL A 142 -2.95 15.09 -4.71
CA VAL A 142 -1.55 15.19 -5.16
C VAL A 142 -1.44 14.95 -6.66
N LEU A 143 -2.07 13.89 -7.18
CA LEU A 143 -2.04 13.60 -8.62
C LEU A 143 -2.64 14.74 -9.45
N LEU A 144 -3.77 15.31 -9.02
CA LEU A 144 -4.42 16.42 -9.70
C LEU A 144 -3.53 17.66 -9.70
N VAL A 145 -2.96 18.00 -8.54
CA VAL A 145 -2.01 19.10 -8.38
C VAL A 145 -0.80 18.92 -9.31
N ASP A 146 -0.23 17.72 -9.36
CA ASP A 146 0.92 17.41 -10.19
C ASP A 146 0.60 17.52 -11.69
N ILE A 147 -0.56 17.02 -12.13
CA ILE A 147 -1.02 17.16 -13.52
C ILE A 147 -1.16 18.63 -13.91
N VAL A 148 -1.78 19.45 -13.05
CA VAL A 148 -1.95 20.89 -13.32
C VAL A 148 -0.60 21.61 -13.38
N ARG A 149 0.32 21.31 -12.47
CA ARG A 149 1.68 21.88 -12.46
C ARG A 149 2.49 21.46 -13.69
N LEU A 150 2.39 20.20 -14.10
CA LEU A 150 3.02 19.70 -15.33
C LEU A 150 2.45 20.37 -16.59
N ALA A 151 1.17 20.78 -16.57
CA ALA A 151 0.55 21.57 -17.62
C ALA A 151 0.90 23.08 -17.58
N GLY A 152 1.76 23.51 -16.65
CA GLY A 152 2.18 24.91 -16.48
C GLY A 152 1.25 25.75 -15.61
N GLY A 153 0.25 25.14 -14.98
CA GLY A 153 -0.64 25.80 -14.03
C GLY A 153 -0.05 25.93 -12.63
N GLN A 154 -0.74 26.68 -11.77
CA GLN A 154 -0.45 26.75 -10.33
C GLN A 154 -1.65 26.22 -9.55
N MET A 155 -1.41 25.18 -8.75
CA MET A 155 -2.41 24.58 -7.87
C MET A 155 -1.71 24.21 -6.56
N SER A 156 -2.34 24.58 -5.44
CA SER A 156 -1.93 24.12 -4.12
C SER A 156 -2.69 22.84 -3.76
N PRO A 157 -2.14 21.99 -2.89
CA PRO A 157 -2.91 20.90 -2.27
C PRO A 157 -4.16 21.45 -1.58
N HIS A 158 -5.28 20.74 -1.69
CA HIS A 158 -6.56 21.09 -1.07
C HIS A 158 -6.75 20.38 0.26
N LEU A 159 -6.14 19.21 0.42
CA LEU A 159 -6.28 18.44 1.65
C LEU A 159 -5.34 18.96 2.74
N PRO A 160 -5.87 19.26 3.94
CA PRO A 160 -5.04 19.71 5.04
C PRO A 160 -4.11 18.58 5.48
N PHE A 161 -2.86 18.93 5.78
CA PHE A 161 -1.82 17.96 6.13
C PHE A 161 -2.17 17.18 7.41
N GLU A 162 -2.86 17.82 8.34
CA GLU A 162 -3.35 17.23 9.59
C GLU A 162 -4.32 16.06 9.32
N LEU A 163 -5.12 16.14 8.26
CA LEU A 163 -6.02 15.06 7.87
C LEU A 163 -5.24 13.86 7.29
N VAL A 164 -4.13 14.11 6.60
CA VAL A 164 -3.21 13.07 6.12
C VAL A 164 -2.55 12.37 7.31
N LEU A 165 -2.07 13.13 8.30
CA LEU A 165 -1.52 12.58 9.54
C LEU A 165 -2.57 11.80 10.34
N ALA A 166 -3.79 12.31 10.44
CA ALA A 166 -4.90 11.59 11.06
C ALA A 166 -5.19 10.26 10.33
N SER A 167 -5.15 10.25 9.00
CA SER A 167 -5.25 9.03 8.21
C SER A 167 -4.14 8.03 8.53
N MET A 168 -2.89 8.47 8.70
CA MET A 168 -1.79 7.60 9.15
C MET A 168 -2.08 6.99 10.53
N GLY A 169 -2.68 7.76 11.44
CA GLY A 169 -3.16 7.26 12.73
C GLY A 169 -4.24 6.19 12.58
N PHE A 170 -5.23 6.41 11.71
CA PHE A 170 -6.28 5.42 11.44
C PHE A 170 -5.72 4.12 10.84
N GLY A 171 -4.79 4.20 9.89
CA GLY A 171 -4.17 2.99 9.35
C GLY A 171 -3.32 2.24 10.38
N ALA A 172 -2.70 2.94 11.34
CA ALA A 172 -1.99 2.30 12.45
C ALA A 172 -2.95 1.54 13.37
N VAL A 173 -4.09 2.16 13.70
CA VAL A 173 -5.17 1.51 14.46
C VAL A 173 -5.69 0.29 13.70
N ASN A 174 -5.89 0.40 12.39
CA ASN A 174 -6.29 -0.73 11.53
C ASN A 174 -5.26 -1.86 11.63
N ALA A 175 -3.98 -1.57 11.41
CA ALA A 175 -2.91 -2.57 11.44
C ALA A 175 -2.84 -3.30 12.79
N ILE A 176 -2.87 -2.58 13.91
CA ILE A 176 -2.83 -3.17 15.27
C ILE A 176 -4.06 -4.02 15.53
N THR A 177 -5.25 -3.48 15.28
CA THR A 177 -6.50 -4.19 15.59
C THR A 177 -6.73 -5.37 14.66
N GLY A 178 -6.11 -5.38 13.48
CA GLY A 178 -6.10 -6.51 12.58
C GLY A 178 -5.20 -7.67 13.01
N LEU A 179 -4.18 -7.42 13.84
CA LEU A 179 -3.27 -8.45 14.37
C LEU A 179 -3.89 -9.31 15.49
N GLN A 180 -5.18 -9.12 15.80
CA GLN A 180 -5.84 -9.85 16.86
C GLN A 180 -5.82 -11.37 16.60
N PRO A 181 -5.45 -12.21 17.59
CA PRO A 181 -5.33 -13.65 17.41
C PRO A 181 -6.58 -14.34 16.87
N SER A 182 -7.75 -13.78 17.15
CA SER A 182 -9.05 -14.25 16.64
C SER A 182 -9.24 -14.07 15.13
N LEU A 183 -8.47 -13.18 14.48
CA LEU A 183 -8.44 -12.97 13.03
C LEU A 183 -7.35 -13.79 12.33
N LEU A 184 -6.40 -14.34 13.07
CA LEU A 184 -5.34 -15.16 12.50
C LEU A 184 -5.87 -16.57 12.22
N PRO A 185 -5.75 -17.07 10.98
CA PRO A 185 -6.23 -18.41 10.63
C PRO A 185 -5.51 -19.47 11.45
N GLN A 186 -6.25 -20.17 12.31
CA GLN A 186 -5.82 -21.28 13.18
C GLN A 186 -4.86 -20.91 14.32
N PRO A 187 -4.92 -21.61 15.47
CA PRO A 187 -3.91 -21.49 16.51
C PRO A 187 -2.56 -21.94 15.96
N THR A 188 -1.69 -20.98 15.67
CA THR A 188 -0.29 -21.25 15.28
C THR A 188 0.46 -21.78 16.50
N LYS A 189 1.16 -22.92 16.36
CA LYS A 189 1.88 -23.53 17.48
C LYS A 189 3.20 -22.82 17.77
N THR A 190 3.78 -22.16 16.77
CA THR A 190 5.06 -21.47 16.87
C THR A 190 5.05 -20.12 16.14
N ILE A 191 5.93 -19.21 16.54
CA ILE A 191 6.16 -17.93 15.85
C ILE A 191 6.61 -18.17 14.40
N ALA A 192 7.42 -19.20 14.16
CA ALA A 192 7.86 -19.56 12.82
C ALA A 192 6.65 -19.90 11.91
N GLN A 193 5.70 -20.69 12.41
CA GLN A 193 4.46 -20.99 11.67
C GLN A 193 3.62 -19.74 11.42
N LEU A 194 3.52 -18.84 12.43
CA LEU A 194 2.82 -17.56 12.29
C LEU A 194 3.41 -16.69 11.19
N LEU A 195 4.74 -16.66 11.09
CA LEU A 195 5.47 -15.95 10.05
C LEU A 195 5.49 -16.71 8.71
N GLY A 196 4.82 -17.85 8.59
CA GLY A 196 4.78 -18.61 7.33
C GLY A 196 6.06 -19.38 7.00
N PHE A 197 6.96 -19.58 7.97
CA PHE A 197 8.14 -20.42 7.80
C PHE A 197 7.83 -21.92 7.99
N GLY A 198 8.55 -22.77 7.26
CA GLY A 198 8.44 -24.23 7.32
C GLY A 198 7.33 -24.82 6.45
N GLU A 199 7.22 -26.15 6.44
CA GLU A 199 6.20 -26.88 5.67
C GLU A 199 4.79 -26.56 6.17
N ASP A 200 4.63 -26.45 7.49
CA ASP A 200 3.39 -26.05 8.17
C ASP A 200 3.19 -24.52 8.26
N GLY A 201 4.00 -23.74 7.55
CA GLY A 201 3.95 -22.28 7.60
C GLY A 201 2.61 -21.73 7.14
N ASN A 202 1.97 -20.89 7.97
CA ASN A 202 0.76 -20.18 7.61
C ASN A 202 1.09 -18.92 6.81
N LEU A 203 1.12 -19.05 5.48
CA LEU A 203 1.46 -17.96 4.57
C LEU A 203 0.45 -16.79 4.63
N SER A 204 -0.81 -17.05 4.98
CA SER A 204 -1.82 -16.00 5.13
C SER A 204 -1.52 -15.13 6.36
N SER A 205 -1.30 -15.76 7.52
CA SER A 205 -0.91 -15.05 8.74
C SER A 205 0.43 -14.34 8.57
N GLY A 206 1.41 -14.99 7.94
CA GLY A 206 2.72 -14.40 7.66
C GLY A 206 2.61 -13.17 6.77
N GLY A 207 1.79 -13.23 5.71
CA GLY A 207 1.50 -12.09 4.85
C GLY A 207 0.82 -10.95 5.60
N PHE A 208 -0.11 -11.25 6.51
CA PHE A 208 -0.80 -10.25 7.31
C PHE A 208 0.14 -9.55 8.29
N VAL A 209 0.91 -10.32 9.07
CA VAL A 209 1.91 -9.79 10.02
C VAL A 209 2.93 -8.92 9.28
N ASN A 210 3.40 -9.39 8.13
CA ASN A 210 4.34 -8.62 7.33
C ASN A 210 3.71 -7.32 6.84
N THR A 211 2.49 -7.34 6.31
CA THR A 211 1.78 -6.14 5.84
C THR A 211 1.57 -5.11 6.96
N ALA A 212 1.20 -5.56 8.17
CA ALA A 212 1.10 -4.67 9.33
C ALA A 212 2.46 -4.05 9.69
N GLY A 213 3.54 -4.85 9.70
CA GLY A 213 4.91 -4.34 9.86
C GLY A 213 5.29 -3.33 8.78
N PHE A 214 4.92 -3.60 7.53
CA PHE A 214 5.12 -2.72 6.38
C PHE A 214 4.50 -1.36 6.60
N TYR A 215 3.25 -1.36 7.02
CA TYR A 215 2.53 -0.13 7.32
C TYR A 215 3.27 0.72 8.36
N PHE A 216 3.69 0.12 9.48
CA PHE A 216 4.37 0.85 10.55
C PHE A 216 5.70 1.46 10.11
N PHE A 217 6.53 0.71 9.38
CA PHE A 217 7.81 1.26 8.96
C PHE A 217 7.63 2.34 7.89
N LEU A 218 6.72 2.18 6.93
CA LEU A 218 6.49 3.18 5.87
C LEU A 218 5.91 4.46 6.47
N THR A 219 5.00 4.32 7.43
CA THR A 219 4.47 5.43 8.24
C THR A 219 5.60 6.14 8.95
N TYR A 220 6.46 5.40 9.64
CA TYR A 220 7.62 5.95 10.33
C TYR A 220 8.58 6.69 9.37
N GLN A 221 8.91 6.09 8.23
CA GLN A 221 9.76 6.69 7.20
C GLN A 221 9.15 8.00 6.66
N SER A 222 7.83 8.02 6.42
CA SER A 222 7.12 9.23 5.97
C SER A 222 7.33 10.40 6.94
N LEU A 223 7.31 10.15 8.25
CA LEU A 223 7.45 11.22 9.25
C LEU A 223 8.87 11.83 9.32
N ARG A 224 9.90 11.15 8.80
CA ARG A 224 11.31 11.57 8.95
C ARG A 224 11.71 12.83 8.20
N VAL A 225 11.02 13.06 7.08
CA VAL A 225 11.26 14.21 6.21
C VAL A 225 10.48 15.44 6.66
N LEU A 226 9.66 15.30 7.71
CA LEU A 226 8.89 16.42 8.26
C LEU A 226 9.81 17.35 9.07
N PRO A 227 9.60 18.68 8.99
CA PRO A 227 10.40 19.65 9.75
C PRO A 227 10.38 19.42 11.27
N GLU A 228 9.30 18.84 11.79
CA GLU A 228 9.08 18.56 13.20
C GLU A 228 9.36 17.10 13.58
N TYR A 229 10.19 16.39 12.81
CA TYR A 229 10.53 14.99 13.12
C TYR A 229 11.07 14.88 14.55
N PRO A 230 10.44 14.07 15.43
CA PRO A 230 10.85 14.02 16.83
C PRO A 230 12.24 13.39 16.98
N THR A 231 13.21 14.18 17.44
CA THR A 231 14.62 13.75 17.57
C THR A 231 14.80 12.56 18.53
N TRP A 232 13.90 12.38 19.49
CA TRP A 232 13.90 11.23 20.40
C TRP A 232 13.62 9.89 19.70
N LEU A 233 13.09 9.90 18.47
CA LEU A 233 12.90 8.68 17.67
C LEU A 233 14.18 8.24 16.92
N GLN A 234 15.16 9.14 16.75
CA GLN A 234 16.39 8.85 16.00
C GLN A 234 17.19 7.65 16.52
N PRO A 235 17.31 7.42 17.85
CA PRO A 235 18.02 6.24 18.37
C PRO A 235 17.41 4.90 17.93
N PHE A 236 16.14 4.88 17.51
CA PHE A 236 15.45 3.68 17.02
C PHE A 236 15.65 3.45 15.51
N ASP A 237 16.28 4.38 14.79
CA ASP A 237 16.50 4.30 13.35
C ASP A 237 17.11 2.95 12.93
N PRO A 238 18.21 2.44 13.54
CA PRO A 238 18.82 1.19 13.08
C PRO A 238 17.91 -0.02 13.28
N LEU A 239 17.17 -0.05 14.39
CA LEU A 239 16.24 -1.15 14.70
C LEU A 239 15.06 -1.17 13.73
N LEU A 240 14.44 -0.01 13.49
CA LEU A 240 13.30 0.11 12.58
C LEU A 240 13.71 -0.17 11.13
N SER A 241 14.91 0.25 10.74
CA SER A 241 15.43 0.01 9.39
C SER A 241 15.86 -1.44 9.19
N ALA A 242 16.48 -2.08 10.19
CA ALA A 242 16.74 -3.52 10.16
C ALA A 242 15.44 -4.34 10.09
N THR A 243 14.39 -3.92 10.81
CA THR A 243 13.07 -4.55 10.76
C THR A 243 12.44 -4.39 9.37
N ALA A 244 12.49 -3.18 8.79
CA ALA A 244 12.00 -2.94 7.43
C ALA A 244 12.74 -3.82 6.40
N PHE A 245 14.07 -3.92 6.51
CA PHE A 245 14.87 -4.78 5.65
C PHE A 245 14.46 -6.25 5.80
N ILE A 246 14.33 -6.76 7.03
CA ILE A 246 13.86 -8.13 7.29
C ILE A 246 12.46 -8.35 6.71
N SER A 247 11.54 -7.40 6.86
CA SER A 247 10.19 -7.45 6.29
C SER A 247 10.20 -7.51 4.76
N ILE A 248 11.09 -6.78 4.08
CA ILE A 248 11.29 -6.87 2.62
C ILE A 248 11.75 -8.27 2.22
N PHE A 249 12.77 -8.82 2.88
CA PHE A 249 13.21 -10.19 2.60
C PHE A 249 12.13 -11.22 2.89
N HIS A 250 11.36 -11.03 3.96
CA HIS A 250 10.26 -11.90 4.31
C HIS A 250 9.12 -11.83 3.29
N ALA A 251 8.81 -10.64 2.75
CA ALA A 251 7.86 -10.48 1.66
C ALA A 251 8.32 -11.24 0.41
N MET A 252 9.59 -11.10 0.03
CA MET A 252 10.17 -11.81 -1.11
C MET A 252 10.09 -13.32 -0.92
N PHE A 253 10.39 -13.81 0.28
CA PHE A 253 10.26 -15.22 0.64
C PHE A 253 8.82 -15.73 0.49
N LEU A 254 7.83 -14.99 0.98
CA LEU A 254 6.41 -15.35 0.87
C LEU A 254 5.93 -15.36 -0.59
N ILE A 255 6.30 -14.33 -1.37
CA ILE A 255 5.95 -14.22 -2.80
C ILE A 255 6.56 -15.38 -3.58
N ASN A 256 7.86 -15.65 -3.39
CA ASN A 256 8.53 -16.78 -4.05
C ASN A 256 7.91 -18.12 -3.65
N SER A 257 7.55 -18.29 -2.38
CA SER A 257 6.83 -19.49 -1.90
C SER A 257 5.47 -19.67 -2.59
N TRP A 258 4.76 -18.59 -2.92
CA TRP A 258 3.51 -18.67 -3.67
C TRP A 258 3.71 -19.08 -5.12
N VAL A 259 4.76 -18.57 -5.77
CA VAL A 259 5.14 -18.96 -7.14
C VAL A 259 5.49 -20.45 -7.19
N GLN A 260 6.36 -20.92 -6.29
CA GLN A 260 6.76 -22.33 -6.23
C GLN A 260 5.59 -23.29 -6.00
N ARG A 261 4.55 -22.83 -5.28
CA ARG A 261 3.31 -23.60 -5.05
C ARG A 261 2.29 -23.49 -6.18
N GLY A 262 2.61 -22.80 -7.28
CA GLY A 262 1.70 -22.58 -8.41
C GLY A 262 0.49 -21.69 -8.08
N LYS A 263 0.56 -20.91 -6.99
CA LYS A 263 -0.53 -20.04 -6.52
C LYS A 263 -0.42 -18.60 -7.04
N LEU A 264 0.73 -18.25 -7.61
CA LEU A 264 1.02 -16.93 -8.14
C LEU A 264 1.83 -17.08 -9.43
N ASP A 265 1.41 -16.37 -10.47
CA ASP A 265 2.17 -16.29 -11.72
C ASP A 265 3.51 -15.55 -11.52
N GLN A 266 4.54 -15.93 -12.27
CA GLN A 266 5.87 -15.35 -12.11
C GLN A 266 5.93 -13.89 -12.54
N ALA A 267 5.24 -13.50 -13.61
CA ALA A 267 5.19 -12.09 -14.04
C ALA A 267 4.46 -11.24 -13.00
N LEU A 268 3.37 -11.78 -12.44
CA LEU A 268 2.65 -11.14 -11.34
C LEU A 268 3.52 -11.00 -10.09
N ALA A 269 4.30 -12.02 -9.74
CA ALA A 269 5.25 -11.96 -8.63
C ALA A 269 6.31 -10.89 -8.83
N ILE A 270 6.88 -10.75 -10.03
CA ILE A 270 7.82 -9.68 -10.35
C ILE A 270 7.15 -8.30 -10.19
N GLY A 271 5.92 -8.15 -10.71
CA GLY A 271 5.16 -6.90 -10.56
C GLY A 271 4.88 -6.51 -9.11
N MET A 272 4.58 -7.50 -8.25
CA MET A 272 4.38 -7.27 -6.81
C MET A 272 5.69 -6.98 -6.06
N SER A 273 6.78 -7.62 -6.47
CA SER A 273 8.08 -7.49 -5.79
C SER A 273 8.84 -6.23 -6.18
N ALA A 274 8.71 -5.75 -7.42
CA ALA A 274 9.49 -4.62 -7.91
C ALA A 274 9.36 -3.35 -7.05
N PRO A 275 8.16 -2.89 -6.63
CA PRO A 275 8.04 -1.72 -5.75
C PRO A 275 8.71 -1.91 -4.39
N LEU A 276 8.66 -3.14 -3.83
CA LEU A 276 9.31 -3.46 -2.56
C LEU A 276 10.84 -3.43 -2.69
N MET A 277 11.37 -3.94 -3.80
CA MET A 277 12.81 -3.93 -4.08
C MET A 277 13.36 -2.52 -4.29
N LEU A 278 12.55 -1.60 -4.85
CA LEU A 278 12.92 -0.19 -4.97
C LEU A 278 13.04 0.53 -3.61
N ASN A 279 12.51 -0.05 -2.53
CA ASN A 279 12.66 0.46 -1.17
C ASN A 279 13.91 -0.07 -0.44
N VAL A 280 14.67 -0.99 -1.07
CA VAL A 280 15.92 -1.52 -0.49
C VAL A 280 16.97 -0.42 -0.28
N PRO A 281 17.26 0.47 -1.26
CA PRO A 281 18.23 1.55 -1.06
C PRO A 281 17.88 2.45 0.12
N VAL A 282 16.59 2.85 0.25
CA VAL A 282 16.10 3.63 1.40
C VAL A 282 16.42 2.90 2.70
N SER A 283 16.05 1.63 2.80
CA SER A 283 16.29 0.84 4.02
C SER A 283 17.78 0.75 4.37
N LEU A 284 18.66 0.56 3.38
CA LEU A 284 20.11 0.52 3.58
C LEU A 284 20.66 1.87 4.04
N HIS A 285 20.26 2.97 3.40
CA HIS A 285 20.66 4.31 3.82
C HIS A 285 20.22 4.64 5.23
N LEU A 286 19.01 4.22 5.61
CA LEU A 286 18.53 4.42 6.97
C LEU A 286 19.28 3.58 8.01
N ILE A 287 19.70 2.35 7.67
CA ILE A 287 20.54 1.51 8.54
C ILE A 287 21.90 2.15 8.77
N PHE A 288 22.56 2.61 7.71
CA PHE A 288 23.98 3.00 7.77
C PHE A 288 24.23 4.49 8.02
N GLN A 289 23.31 5.36 7.62
CA GLN A 289 23.51 6.82 7.64
C GLN A 289 22.44 7.55 8.46
N GLY A 290 21.24 6.97 8.61
CA GLY A 290 20.15 7.52 9.42
C GLY A 290 19.72 8.93 8.97
N GLN A 291 19.54 9.85 9.93
CA GLN A 291 19.00 11.19 9.63
C GLN A 291 19.93 12.06 8.78
N SER A 292 21.25 11.87 8.91
CA SER A 292 22.23 12.64 8.14
C SER A 292 22.07 12.46 6.61
N TRP A 293 21.65 11.28 6.18
CA TRP A 293 21.30 10.99 4.78
C TRP A 293 20.06 11.75 4.33
N VAL A 294 19.01 11.74 5.15
CA VAL A 294 17.76 12.47 4.87
C VAL A 294 18.07 13.96 4.70
N GLU A 295 18.85 14.54 5.61
CA GLU A 295 19.28 15.93 5.56
C GLU A 295 20.15 16.22 4.33
N GLY A 296 21.07 15.32 3.99
CA GLY A 296 21.92 15.41 2.81
C GLY A 296 21.11 15.46 1.51
N LEU A 297 20.16 14.54 1.32
CA LEU A 297 19.26 14.54 0.18
C LEU A 297 18.34 15.75 0.18
N SER A 298 17.79 16.14 1.33
CA SER A 298 16.90 17.31 1.43
C SER A 298 17.60 18.61 1.07
N ARG A 299 18.91 18.71 1.38
CA ARG A 299 19.75 19.85 0.99
C ARG A 299 20.07 19.84 -0.50
N ALA A 300 20.38 18.68 -1.06
CA ALA A 300 20.70 18.54 -2.49
C ALA A 300 19.47 18.73 -3.38
N TYR A 301 18.30 18.27 -2.92
CA TYR A 301 17.05 18.26 -3.67
C TYR A 301 15.90 18.75 -2.79
N PRO A 302 15.56 20.06 -2.82
CA PRO A 302 14.51 20.62 -1.95
C PRO A 302 13.12 20.00 -2.12
N GLY A 303 12.81 19.41 -3.29
CA GLY A 303 11.56 18.69 -3.54
C GLY A 303 11.54 17.23 -3.08
N TRP A 304 12.70 16.66 -2.72
CA TRP A 304 12.81 15.27 -2.25
C TRP A 304 11.95 14.94 -1.03
N PRO A 305 11.89 15.79 0.04
CA PRO A 305 11.06 15.53 1.20
C PRO A 305 9.60 15.22 0.86
N GLU A 306 9.01 15.99 -0.06
CA GLU A 306 7.62 15.81 -0.48
C GLU A 306 7.44 14.51 -1.27
N VAL A 307 8.33 14.22 -2.23
CA VAL A 307 8.34 12.95 -2.97
C VAL A 307 8.51 11.75 -2.04
N PHE A 308 9.40 11.86 -1.05
CA PHE A 308 9.67 10.78 -0.11
C PHE A 308 8.48 10.53 0.82
N PHE A 309 7.86 11.59 1.33
CA PHE A 309 6.65 11.50 2.16
C PHE A 309 5.51 10.83 1.39
N SER A 310 5.17 11.35 0.22
CA SER A 310 4.04 10.86 -0.58
C SER A 310 4.28 9.43 -1.07
N SER A 311 5.50 9.07 -1.46
CA SER A 311 5.84 7.72 -1.90
C SER A 311 5.66 6.70 -0.78
N ASN A 312 6.19 6.98 0.40
CA ASN A 312 6.05 6.09 1.55
C ASN A 312 4.58 6.00 2.01
N TYR A 313 3.86 7.13 2.01
CA TYR A 313 2.43 7.13 2.29
C TYR A 313 1.64 6.28 1.28
N ALA A 314 1.90 6.45 -0.01
CA ALA A 314 1.21 5.74 -1.08
C ALA A 314 1.46 4.23 -0.99
N LEU A 315 2.69 3.82 -0.69
CA LEU A 315 3.04 2.42 -0.43
C LEU A 315 2.36 1.87 0.83
N ALA A 316 2.28 2.65 1.91
CA ALA A 316 1.60 2.24 3.14
C ALA A 316 0.10 2.03 2.90
N TRP A 317 -0.53 2.99 2.22
CA TRP A 317 -1.92 2.92 1.79
C TRP A 317 -2.17 1.74 0.85
N ALA A 318 -1.27 1.48 -0.09
CA ALA A 318 -1.35 0.33 -0.98
C ALA A 318 -1.30 -0.99 -0.21
N GLY A 319 -0.44 -1.10 0.82
CA GLY A 319 -0.41 -2.24 1.73
C GLY A 319 -1.77 -2.52 2.37
N SER A 320 -2.42 -1.48 2.92
CA SER A 320 -3.78 -1.59 3.48
C SER A 320 -4.82 -1.98 2.43
N MET A 321 -4.71 -1.46 1.20
CA MET A 321 -5.61 -1.81 0.11
C MET A 321 -5.47 -3.27 -0.33
N VAL A 322 -4.27 -3.85 -0.33
CA VAL A 322 -4.08 -5.27 -0.60
C VAL A 322 -4.80 -6.13 0.44
N THR A 323 -4.75 -5.75 1.72
CA THR A 323 -5.51 -6.43 2.80
C THR A 323 -7.02 -6.31 2.61
N LEU A 324 -7.51 -5.14 2.20
CA LEU A 324 -8.93 -4.94 1.86
C LEU A 324 -9.34 -5.82 0.68
N ILE A 325 -8.56 -5.83 -0.40
CA ILE A 325 -8.81 -6.65 -1.60
C ILE A 325 -8.86 -8.14 -1.23
N LEU A 326 -7.94 -8.60 -0.38
CA LEU A 326 -7.95 -9.97 0.13
C LEU A 326 -9.23 -10.26 0.93
N SER A 327 -9.65 -9.34 1.80
CA SER A 327 -10.87 -9.49 2.60
C SER A 327 -12.13 -9.56 1.73
N VAL A 328 -12.21 -8.74 0.67
CA VAL A 328 -13.28 -8.75 -0.33
C VAL A 328 -13.30 -10.10 -1.07
N TYR A 329 -12.13 -10.61 -1.44
CA TYR A 329 -11.99 -11.93 -2.07
C TYR A 329 -12.43 -13.08 -1.15
N GLU A 330 -11.98 -13.10 0.10
CA GLU A 330 -12.34 -14.15 1.07
C GLU A 330 -13.84 -14.18 1.38
N ARG A 331 -14.49 -13.01 1.34
CA ARG A 331 -15.95 -12.87 1.46
C ARG A 331 -16.70 -13.20 0.16
N LYS A 332 -15.99 -13.62 -0.89
CA LYS A 332 -16.53 -13.98 -2.22
C LYS A 332 -17.28 -12.83 -2.89
N VAL A 333 -16.83 -11.59 -2.65
CA VAL A 333 -17.36 -10.39 -3.31
C VAL A 333 -16.67 -10.17 -4.66
N CYS A 334 -15.41 -10.59 -4.82
CA CYS A 334 -14.71 -10.59 -6.10
C CYS A 334 -14.11 -11.97 -6.43
N THR A 335 -13.84 -12.21 -7.71
CA THR A 335 -13.16 -13.41 -8.19
C THR A 335 -11.65 -13.32 -7.94
N LEU A 336 -10.94 -14.45 -8.04
CA LEU A 336 -9.46 -14.47 -7.94
C LEU A 336 -8.81 -13.63 -9.04
N GLU A 337 -9.36 -13.65 -10.26
CA GLU A 337 -8.90 -12.85 -11.38
C GLU A 337 -9.05 -11.35 -11.09
N GLN A 338 -10.21 -10.92 -10.62
CA GLN A 338 -10.46 -9.53 -10.21
C GLN A 338 -9.51 -9.10 -9.09
N ARG A 339 -9.30 -9.96 -8.07
CA ARG A 339 -8.33 -9.72 -6.99
C ARG A 339 -6.93 -9.44 -7.53
N ASN A 340 -6.44 -10.27 -8.45
CA ASN A 340 -5.11 -10.13 -9.02
C ASN A 340 -4.99 -8.83 -9.84
N TRP A 341 -5.99 -8.53 -10.68
CA TRP A 341 -6.02 -7.28 -11.44
C TRP A 341 -6.04 -6.04 -10.55
N LEU A 342 -6.81 -6.04 -9.46
CA LEU A 342 -6.84 -4.93 -8.51
C LEU A 342 -5.47 -4.71 -7.86
N VAL A 343 -4.77 -5.78 -7.46
CA VAL A 343 -3.42 -5.68 -6.88
C VAL A 343 -2.41 -5.15 -7.91
N VAL A 344 -2.45 -5.63 -9.15
CA VAL A 344 -1.57 -5.13 -10.23
C VAL A 344 -1.84 -3.66 -10.53
N LEU A 345 -3.11 -3.29 -10.70
CA LEU A 345 -3.52 -1.93 -11.01
C LEU A 345 -3.08 -0.98 -9.89
N LEU A 346 -3.26 -1.38 -8.63
CA LEU A 346 -2.80 -0.62 -7.49
C LEU A 346 -1.28 -0.39 -7.53
N GLY A 347 -0.48 -1.43 -7.78
CA GLY A 347 0.97 -1.30 -7.90
C GLY A 347 1.39 -0.39 -9.06
N PHE A 348 0.74 -0.56 -10.22
CA PHE A 348 0.98 0.26 -11.41
C PHE A 348 0.66 1.74 -11.18
N LEU A 349 -0.48 2.04 -10.57
CA LEU A 349 -0.88 3.41 -10.26
C LEU A 349 0.09 4.08 -9.28
N ASN A 350 0.55 3.36 -8.25
CA ASN A 350 1.58 3.87 -7.33
C ASN A 350 2.90 4.16 -8.06
N PHE A 351 3.33 3.25 -8.95
CA PHE A 351 4.56 3.46 -9.72
C PHE A 351 4.49 4.70 -10.62
N LEU A 352 3.36 4.90 -11.31
CA LEU A 352 3.13 6.08 -12.12
C LEU A 352 3.08 7.36 -11.28
N PHE A 353 2.33 7.33 -10.18
CA PHE A 353 2.19 8.44 -9.25
C PHE A 353 3.55 8.92 -8.74
N ILE A 354 4.35 8.01 -8.19
CA ILE A 354 5.68 8.31 -7.64
C ILE A 354 6.60 8.88 -8.73
N GLY A 355 6.61 8.27 -9.92
CA GLY A 355 7.45 8.72 -11.03
C GLY A 355 7.06 10.11 -11.54
N LEU A 356 5.77 10.42 -11.63
CA LEU A 356 5.26 11.73 -12.04
C LEU A 356 5.67 12.82 -11.04
N GLN A 357 5.46 12.56 -9.75
CA GLN A 357 5.78 13.51 -8.71
C GLN A 357 7.29 13.75 -8.61
N ALA A 358 8.11 12.69 -8.71
CA ALA A 358 9.56 12.80 -8.76
C ALA A 358 10.02 13.65 -9.95
N LYS A 359 9.41 13.47 -11.14
CA LYS A 359 9.73 14.27 -12.33
C LYS A 359 9.43 15.75 -12.14
N LEU A 360 8.36 16.07 -11.42
CA LEU A 360 7.96 17.44 -11.14
C LEU A 360 8.83 18.11 -10.07
N LEU A 361 9.05 17.43 -8.95
CA LEU A 361 9.67 18.02 -7.75
C LEU A 361 11.20 17.84 -7.72
N VAL A 362 11.72 16.83 -8.41
CA VAL A 362 13.17 16.54 -8.51
C VAL A 362 13.56 16.28 -9.98
N PRO A 363 13.36 17.26 -10.88
CA PRO A 363 13.62 17.07 -12.32
C PRO A 363 15.08 16.72 -12.64
N GLN A 364 16.02 17.07 -11.77
CA GLN A 364 17.46 16.81 -11.93
C GLN A 364 17.76 15.31 -12.10
N TRP A 365 17.00 14.45 -11.43
CA TRP A 365 17.10 12.99 -11.56
C TRP A 365 16.87 12.50 -12.99
N PHE A 366 16.06 13.23 -13.76
CA PHE A 366 15.75 12.91 -15.15
C PHE A 366 16.65 13.67 -16.15
N GLN A 367 17.57 14.50 -15.66
CA GLN A 367 18.46 15.36 -16.45
C GLN A 367 19.95 15.00 -16.32
N GLY A 368 20.27 13.89 -15.66
CA GLY A 368 21.66 13.43 -15.51
C GLY A 368 21.92 12.70 -14.20
N ASP A 369 21.14 12.97 -13.16
CA ASP A 369 21.33 12.40 -11.82
C ASP A 369 20.59 11.05 -11.63
N TRP A 370 20.43 10.27 -12.70
CA TRP A 370 19.68 9.01 -12.65
C TRP A 370 20.29 7.99 -11.68
N MET A 371 21.61 8.04 -11.48
CA MET A 371 22.29 7.22 -10.47
C MET A 371 21.90 7.63 -9.05
N VAL A 372 21.66 8.92 -8.78
CA VAL A 372 21.15 9.38 -7.49
C VAL A 372 19.71 8.91 -7.29
N MET A 373 18.87 8.96 -8.33
CA MET A 373 17.52 8.42 -8.26
C MET A 373 17.49 6.92 -7.89
N LEU A 374 18.41 6.12 -8.45
CA LEU A 374 18.46 4.68 -8.19
C LEU A 374 19.12 4.31 -6.86
N THR A 375 20.20 5.01 -6.51
CA THR A 375 21.00 4.66 -5.34
C THR A 375 20.62 5.45 -4.10
N LEU A 376 20.04 6.64 -4.28
CA LEU A 376 19.74 7.62 -3.26
C LEU A 376 20.97 8.14 -2.51
N ASN A 377 22.16 8.05 -3.10
CA ASN A 377 23.37 8.70 -2.58
C ASN A 377 23.31 10.22 -2.87
N PRO A 378 23.37 11.10 -1.86
CA PRO A 378 23.50 12.54 -2.09
C PRO A 378 24.76 12.86 -2.93
N PRO A 379 24.70 13.84 -3.84
CA PRO A 379 25.90 14.32 -4.51
C PRO A 379 26.89 14.90 -3.49
N SER A 380 28.18 14.62 -3.70
CA SER A 380 29.31 15.02 -2.82
C SER A 380 29.58 16.51 -2.84
#